data_AF-A0A679JM85-F1
#
_entry.id   AF-A0A679JM85-F1
#
_cell.length_a   1.000
_cell.length_b   1.000
_cell.length_c   1.000
_cell.angle_alpha   90.00
_cell.angle_beta   90.00
_cell.angle_gamma   90.00
#
_symmetry.space_group_name_H-M   'P 1'
#
loop_
_entity.id
_entity.type
_entity.pdbx_description
1 polymer ?
#
loop_
_entity_poly.entity_id
_entity_poly.type
_entity_poly.pdbx_seq_one_letter_code
_entity_poly.pdbx_strand_id
1 'polypeptide(L)' 'MSIDTSKGSPSMDYEQHVDTYQRFVRLSKYGVVFVVVLLAGMKFFLV' A
#
# COMPACT_ATOMS: atom_id res chain seq x y z
N MET A 1 -5.77 4.97 8.07
CA MET A 1 -6.34 3.80 8.76
C MET A 1 -5.30 3.34 9.75
N SER A 2 -5.56 3.47 11.04
CA SER A 2 -4.69 2.99 12.11
C SER A 2 -5.11 1.57 12.50
N ILE A 3 -4.14 0.66 12.60
CA ILE A 3 -4.37 -0.71 13.08
C ILE A 3 -4.29 -0.66 14.61
N ASP A 4 -5.29 -1.19 15.31
CA ASP A 4 -5.27 -1.35 16.76
C ASP A 4 -4.51 -2.63 17.14
N THR A 5 -3.41 -2.48 17.86
CA THR A 5 -2.53 -3.56 18.31
C THR A 5 -2.63 -3.82 19.82
N SER A 6 -3.54 -3.11 20.52
CA SER A 6 -3.64 -3.12 22.00
C SER A 6 -4.04 -4.47 22.61
N LYS A 7 -4.66 -5.36 21.84
CA LYS A 7 -5.07 -6.71 22.27
C LYS A 7 -4.12 -7.81 21.78
N GLY A 8 -2.93 -7.42 21.33
CA GLY A 8 -1.93 -8.32 20.77
C GLY A 8 -1.14 -9.14 21.80
N SER A 9 -0.36 -10.11 21.31
CA SER A 9 0.57 -10.87 22.14
C SER A 9 1.71 -9.97 22.65
N PRO A 10 2.03 -9.95 23.96
CA PRO A 10 3.11 -9.11 24.51
C PRO A 10 4.50 -9.41 23.93
N SER A 11 4.69 -10.58 23.33
CA SER A 11 5.95 -11.02 22.72
C SER A 11 6.16 -10.55 21.28
N MET A 12 5.20 -9.86 20.68
CA MET A 12 5.23 -9.48 19.27
C MET A 12 5.61 -8.01 19.08
N ASP A 13 6.56 -7.74 18.18
CA ASP A 13 6.91 -6.38 17.76
C ASP A 13 5.88 -5.86 16.76
N TYR A 14 4.86 -5.20 17.30
CA TYR A 14 3.79 -4.62 16.49
C TYR A 14 4.21 -3.38 15.71
N GLU A 15 5.24 -2.66 16.14
CA GLU A 15 5.67 -1.43 15.47
C GLU A 15 6.20 -1.72 14.08
N GLN A 16 7.06 -2.75 13.97
CA GLN A 16 7.64 -3.17 12.68
C GLN A 16 6.57 -3.70 11.71
N HIS A 17 5.58 -4.44 12.22
CA HIS A 17 4.48 -4.96 11.40
C HIS A 17 3.59 -3.83 10.86
N VAL A 18 3.26 -2.85 11.70
CA VAL A 18 2.45 -1.70 11.30
C VAL A 18 3.19 -0.85 10.26
N ASP A 19 4.48 -0.57 10.43
CA ASP A 19 5.28 0.17 9.44
C ASP A 19 5.32 -0.56 8.08
N THR A 20 5.58 -1.88 8.10
CA THR A 20 5.58 -2.70 6.88
C THR A 20 4.22 -2.66 6.17
N TYR A 21 3.13 -2.80 6.91
CA TYR A 21 1.78 -2.70 6.35
C TYR A 21 1.52 -1.33 5.73
N GLN A 22 1.89 -0.25 6.41
CA GLN A 22 1.72 1.11 5.89
C GLN A 22 2.52 1.34 4.61
N ARG A 23 3.77 0.84 4.54
CA ARG A 23 4.60 0.89 3.33
C ARG A 23 3.98 0.10 2.19
N PHE A 24 3.50 -1.11 2.46
CA PHE A 24 2.80 -1.92 1.46
C PHE A 24 1.58 -1.18 0.90
N VAL A 25 0.70 -0.67 1.76
CA VAL A 25 -0.49 0.09 1.32
C VAL A 25 -0.11 1.33 0.50
N ARG A 26 0.95 2.05 0.89
CA ARG A 26 1.44 3.21 0.14
C ARG A 26 1.94 2.80 -1.25
N LEU A 27 2.74 1.74 -1.33
CA LEU A 27 3.25 1.20 -2.59
C LEU A 27 2.10 0.74 -3.50
N SER A 28 1.12 0.01 -2.95
CA SER A 28 -0.05 -0.44 -3.71
C SER A 28 -0.85 0.73 -4.29
N LYS A 29 -1.06 1.80 -3.51
CA LYS A 29 -1.75 3.00 -3.99
C LYS A 29 -1.02 3.64 -5.16
N TYR A 30 0.29 3.85 -5.04
CA TYR A 30 1.09 4.40 -6.14
C TYR A 30 1.13 3.47 -7.36
N GLY A 31 1.22 2.15 -7.13
CA GLY A 31 1.16 1.16 -8.20
C GLY A 31 -0.15 1.20 -8.98
N VAL A 32 -1.29 1.28 -8.29
CA VAL A 32 -2.61 1.41 -8.95
C VAL A 32 -2.68 2.71 -9.76
N VAL A 33 -2.27 3.84 -9.20
CA VAL A 33 -2.24 5.12 -9.92
C VAL A 33 -1.35 5.03 -11.17
N PHE A 34 -0.16 4.42 -11.05
CA PHE A 34 0.74 4.20 -12.17
C PHE A 34 0.10 3.37 -13.28
N VAL A 35 -0.56 2.25 -12.94
CA VAL A 35 -1.24 1.40 -13.93
C VAL A 35 -2.37 2.16 -14.63
N VAL A 36 -3.15 2.95 -13.89
CA VAL A 36 -4.21 3.79 -14.49
C VAL A 36 -3.62 4.80 -15.49
N VAL A 37 -2.54 5.50 -15.11
CA VAL A 37 -1.86 6.44 -16.01
C VAL A 37 -1.27 5.74 -17.23
N LEU A 38 -0.66 4.56 -17.04
CA LEU A 38 -0.12 3.75 -18.13
C LEU A 38 -1.20 3.37 -19.14
N LEU A 39 -2.34 2.85 -18.67
CA LEU A 39 -3.47 2.47 -19.53
C LEU A 39 -4.07 3.69 -20.26
N ALA A 40 -4.19 4.83 -19.57
CA ALA A 40 -4.64 6.08 -20.19
C ALA A 40 -3.65 6.57 -21.27
N GLY A 41 -2.34 6.47 -21.00
CA GLY A 41 -1.28 6.78 -21.96
C GLY A 41 -1.34 5.86 -23.18
N MET A 42 -1.49 4.56 -22.97
CA MET A 42 -1.66 3.60 -24.06
C MET A 42 -2.86 3.95 -24.94
N LYS A 43 -4.00 4.33 -24.34
CA LYS A 43 -5.18 4.79 -25.08
C LYS A 43 -4.91 6.06 -25.91
N PHE A 44 -4.05 6.96 -25.48
CA PHE A 44 -3.80 8.22 -26.20
C PHE A 44 -2.73 8.09 -27.29
N PHE A 45 -1.73 7.22 -27.07
CA PHE A 45 -0.57 7.12 -27.96
C PHE A 45 -0.60 5.91 -28.91
N LEU A 46 -1.25 4.81 -28.54
CA LEU A 46 -1.20 3.55 -29.32
C LEU A 46 -2.53 3.22 -30.03
N VAL A 47 -3.66 3.69 -29.50
CA VAL A 47 -5.01 3.48 -30.06
C VAL A 47 -5.57 4.83 -30.48
#